data_AF-Q0JZD8-F1
#
_entry.id   AF-Q0JZD8-F1
#
_cell.length_a   1.000
_cell.length_b   1.000
_cell.length_c   1.000
_cell.angle_alpha   90.00
_cell.angle_beta   90.00
_cell.angle_gamma   90.00
#
_symmetry.space_group_name_H-M   'P 1'
#
loop_
_entity.id
_entity.type
_entity.pdbx_description
1 polymer ?
#
loop_
_entity_poly.entity_id
_entity_poly.type
_entity_poly.pdbx_seq_one_letter_code
_entity_poly.pdbx_strand_id
1 'polypeptide(L)'
;MDAPVCVPTVFTKNRERLTKHDAVIEFFNEVLAIAQKKNWLSGEHFSVDGTLIQAWAGHKSFVRKDGGDKDDNDGGNFKGRKRSNDTHESKTDPDARLYRKGKTASELRYMGYTLSDNRHGLVVSAMVTNADGHAEREAREGHASTMPGR
;
A
#
# COMPACT_ATOMS: atom_id res chain seq x y z
N MET A 1 36.80 12.12 12.16
CA MET A 1 35.62 12.45 11.34
C MET A 1 34.92 11.14 11.05
N ASP A 2 34.05 10.70 11.95
CA ASP A 2 33.40 9.39 11.86
C ASP A 2 32.05 9.56 11.15
N ALA A 3 31.98 9.15 9.89
CA ALA A 3 30.71 9.00 9.18
C ALA A 3 30.48 7.53 8.85
N PRO A 4 29.69 6.83 9.69
CA PRO A 4 28.78 5.81 9.16
C PRO A 4 27.50 5.75 10.00
N VAL A 5 26.50 6.60 9.70
CA VAL A 5 25.19 6.56 10.39
C VAL A 5 24.09 6.24 9.38
N CYS A 6 24.23 5.10 8.72
CA CYS A 6 23.08 4.43 8.12
C CYS A 6 23.16 2.93 8.44
N VAL A 7 23.19 2.61 9.73
CA VAL A 7 22.90 1.24 10.18
C VAL A 7 21.38 1.03 10.13
N PRO A 8 20.89 -0.17 9.76
CA PRO A 8 19.45 -0.44 9.59
C PRO A 8 18.58 -0.03 10.79
N THR A 9 19.18 -0.02 11.99
CA THR A 9 18.50 0.35 13.24
C THR A 9 18.13 1.82 13.33
N VAL A 10 18.80 2.73 12.60
CA VAL A 10 18.51 4.18 12.65
C VAL A 10 17.23 4.50 11.87
N PHE A 11 17.00 3.86 10.72
CA PHE A 11 15.76 4.00 9.96
C PHE A 11 14.56 3.53 10.80
N THR A 12 14.66 2.34 11.41
CA THR A 12 13.59 1.81 12.26
C THR A 12 13.29 2.71 13.46
N LYS A 13 14.33 3.24 14.13
CA LYS A 13 14.17 4.16 15.27
C LYS A 13 13.53 5.48 14.88
N ASN A 14 13.76 5.97 13.67
CA ASN A 14 13.24 7.26 13.20
C ASN A 14 12.02 7.14 12.30
N ARG A 15 11.51 5.92 12.05
CA ARG A 15 10.42 5.66 11.09
C ARG A 15 9.23 6.58 11.32
N GLU A 16 8.75 6.67 12.56
CA GLU A 16 7.60 7.53 12.90
C GLU A 16 7.86 9.00 12.59
N ARG A 17 9.07 9.49 12.85
CA ARG A 17 9.46 10.88 12.55
C ARG A 17 9.59 11.11 11.05
N LEU A 18 10.18 10.16 10.33
CA LEU A 18 10.33 10.22 8.87
C LEU A 18 8.97 10.20 8.18
N THR A 19 8.02 9.40 8.67
CA THR A 19 6.65 9.36 8.18
C THR A 19 5.89 10.63 8.56
N LYS A 20 5.98 11.10 9.80
CA LYS A 20 5.28 12.30 10.28
C LYS A 20 5.64 13.57 9.49
N HIS A 21 6.87 13.64 8.99
CA HIS A 21 7.37 14.79 8.26
C HIS A 21 7.48 14.54 6.75
N ASP A 22 6.85 13.48 6.23
CA ASP A 22 6.87 13.11 4.81
C ASP A 22 8.27 13.03 4.17
N ALA A 23 9.31 12.88 5.00
CA ALA A 23 10.70 12.99 4.58
C ALA A 23 11.10 11.93 3.54
N VAL A 24 10.44 10.76 3.58
CA VAL A 24 10.64 9.69 2.60
C VAL A 24 10.09 10.10 1.23
N ILE A 25 8.94 10.78 1.21
CA ILE A 25 8.29 11.24 -0.03
C ILE A 25 9.11 12.39 -0.62
N GLU A 26 9.52 13.35 0.20
CA GLU A 26 10.38 14.47 -0.24
C GLU A 26 11.71 13.96 -0.81
N PHE A 27 12.38 13.04 -0.11
CA PHE A 27 13.61 12.42 -0.60
C PHE A 27 13.42 11.69 -1.94
N PHE A 28 12.33 10.93 -2.06
CA PHE A 28 11.99 10.25 -3.31
C PHE A 28 11.81 11.25 -4.47
N ASN A 29 11.07 12.35 -4.23
CA ASN A 29 10.86 13.39 -5.23
C ASN A 29 12.16 14.08 -5.65
N GLU A 30 13.09 14.31 -4.72
CA GLU A 30 14.42 14.87 -5.04
C GLU A 30 15.25 13.92 -5.91
N VAL A 31 15.19 12.61 -5.65
CA VAL A 31 15.84 11.59 -6.51
C VAL A 31 15.26 11.64 -7.93
N LEU A 32 13.94 11.77 -8.07
CA LEU A 32 13.29 11.92 -9.37
C LEU A 32 13.68 13.22 -10.08
N ALA A 33 13.78 14.34 -9.35
CA ALA A 33 14.21 15.60 -9.91
C ALA A 33 15.65 15.51 -10.47
N ILE A 34 16.55 14.79 -9.77
CA ILE A 34 17.90 14.51 -10.26
C ILE A 34 17.84 13.62 -11.51
N ALA A 35 17.03 12.56 -11.50
CA ALA A 35 16.88 11.66 -12.64
C ALA A 35 16.36 12.40 -13.89
N GLN A 36 15.37 13.28 -13.71
CA GLN A 36 14.83 14.13 -14.76
C GLN A 36 15.91 15.06 -15.34
N LYS A 37 16.66 15.77 -14.48
CA LYS A 37 17.78 16.64 -14.92
C LYS A 37 18.86 15.89 -15.70
N LYS A 38 19.02 14.58 -15.45
CA LYS A 38 19.95 13.70 -16.17
C LYS A 38 19.34 13.01 -17.40
N ASN A 39 18.09 13.32 -17.77
CA ASN A 39 17.35 12.62 -18.82
C ASN A 39 17.26 11.10 -18.62
N TRP A 40 17.07 10.65 -17.38
CA TRP A 40 16.85 9.25 -17.03
C TRP A 40 15.37 8.87 -16.87
N LEU A 41 14.46 9.81 -17.12
CA LEU A 41 13.03 9.53 -17.21
C LEU A 41 12.63 9.68 -18.69
N SER A 42 12.14 8.60 -19.29
CA SER A 42 11.86 8.54 -20.72
C SER A 42 10.62 9.34 -21.11
N GLY A 43 9.62 9.45 -20.21
CA GLY A 43 8.36 10.12 -20.50
C GLY A 43 7.41 9.33 -21.42
N GLU A 44 7.82 8.16 -21.93
CA GLU A 44 7.10 7.44 -22.99
C GLU A 44 6.73 6.00 -22.59
N HIS A 45 7.63 5.26 -21.94
CA HIS A 45 7.45 3.83 -21.69
C HIS A 45 7.34 3.52 -20.21
N PHE A 46 6.10 3.40 -19.73
CA PHE A 46 5.81 3.08 -18.34
C PHE A 46 5.08 1.74 -18.19
N SER A 47 5.39 1.02 -17.13
CA SER A 47 4.57 -0.09 -16.62
C SER A 47 3.98 0.28 -15.26
N VAL A 48 2.80 -0.28 -14.98
CA VAL A 48 2.21 -0.28 -13.64
C VAL A 48 2.23 -1.71 -13.14
N ASP A 49 2.90 -1.95 -12.03
CA ASP A 49 2.93 -3.25 -11.35
C ASP A 49 2.08 -3.18 -10.08
N GLY A 50 1.09 -4.06 -9.99
CA GLY A 50 0.23 -4.23 -8.81
C GLY A 50 0.75 -5.34 -7.89
N THR A 51 0.86 -5.05 -6.60
CA THR A 51 1.21 -6.01 -5.55
C THR A 51 0.19 -5.99 -4.42
N LEU A 52 0.10 -7.09 -3.66
CA LEU A 52 -0.74 -7.15 -2.48
C LEU A 52 0.10 -6.92 -1.24
N ILE A 53 -0.32 -5.97 -0.41
CA ILE A 53 0.31 -5.68 0.88
C ILE A 53 -0.59 -6.25 1.96
N GLN A 54 -0.04 -7.09 2.82
CA GLN A 54 -0.80 -7.62 3.96
C GLN A 54 -1.07 -6.48 4.95
N ALA A 55 -2.34 -6.33 5.35
CA ALA A 55 -2.72 -5.34 6.34
C ALA A 55 -2.18 -5.71 7.73
N TRP A 56 -2.00 -4.71 8.60
CA TRP A 56 -1.79 -4.93 10.03
C TRP A 56 -3.12 -5.24 10.71
N ALA A 57 -3.82 -6.26 10.24
CA ALA A 57 -5.08 -6.70 10.78
C ALA A 57 -5.28 -8.19 10.52
N GLY A 58 -5.80 -8.87 11.54
CA GLY A 58 -6.07 -10.30 11.50
C GLY A 58 -7.56 -10.61 11.35
N HIS A 59 -7.89 -11.85 11.00
CA HIS A 59 -9.27 -12.31 10.88
C HIS A 59 -10.14 -12.15 12.13
N LYS A 60 -9.55 -12.07 13.33
CA LYS A 60 -10.28 -11.78 14.57
C LYS A 60 -10.76 -10.33 14.65
N SER A 61 -10.05 -9.40 14.02
CA SER A 61 -10.44 -7.99 13.98
C SER A 61 -11.57 -7.71 12.99
N PHE A 62 -11.78 -8.60 12.01
CA PHE A 62 -12.80 -8.46 10.97
C PHE A 62 -14.17 -8.96 11.46
N VAL A 63 -15.00 -8.02 11.91
CA VAL A 63 -16.26 -8.27 12.61
C VAL A 63 -17.41 -7.54 11.91
N ARG A 64 -18.66 -7.91 12.25
CA ARG A 64 -19.83 -7.29 11.62
C ARG A 64 -19.98 -5.81 11.98
N LYS A 65 -20.37 -4.99 10.99
CA LYS A 65 -20.61 -3.55 11.15
C LYS A 65 -21.84 -3.22 12.01
N ASP A 66 -22.88 -4.05 11.93
CA ASP A 66 -24.17 -3.83 12.60
C ASP A 66 -24.16 -4.19 14.10
N GLY A 67 -22.99 -4.47 14.68
CA GLY A 67 -22.86 -4.76 16.10
C GLY A 67 -23.44 -6.11 16.53
N GLY A 68 -23.76 -7.00 15.57
CA GLY A 68 -24.30 -8.33 15.84
C GLY A 68 -23.35 -9.32 16.53
N ASP A 69 -22.11 -8.93 16.82
CA ASP A 69 -21.08 -9.74 17.47
C ASP A 69 -20.87 -9.35 18.96
N LYS A 70 -21.90 -8.84 19.66
CA LYS A 70 -21.76 -8.49 21.09
C LYS A 70 -21.54 -9.70 22.02
N ASP A 71 -21.77 -10.92 21.54
CA ASP A 71 -21.59 -12.14 22.35
C ASP A 71 -20.25 -12.86 22.12
N ASP A 72 -19.46 -12.46 21.11
CA ASP A 72 -18.20 -13.12 20.75
C ASP A 72 -16.99 -12.20 21.02
N ASN A 73 -16.68 -12.01 22.31
CA ASN A 73 -15.46 -11.34 22.78
C ASN A 73 -14.15 -12.06 22.36
N ASP A 74 -14.21 -13.08 21.49
CA ASP A 74 -13.07 -13.90 21.05
C ASP A 74 -13.06 -14.24 19.55
N GLY A 75 -13.66 -13.41 18.68
CA GLY A 75 -13.62 -13.68 17.23
C GLY A 75 -14.20 -15.07 16.90
N GLY A 76 -15.36 -15.34 17.50
CA GLY A 76 -15.99 -16.65 17.64
C GLY A 76 -16.28 -17.37 16.33
N ASN A 77 -16.07 -18.69 16.37
CA ASN A 77 -16.30 -19.72 15.34
C ASN A 77 -17.19 -19.31 14.14
N PHE A 78 -16.56 -19.02 13.00
CA PHE A 78 -17.24 -18.63 11.75
C PHE A 78 -17.66 -19.80 10.85
N LYS A 79 -17.66 -21.03 11.39
CA LYS A 79 -18.06 -22.22 10.63
C LYS A 79 -19.49 -22.04 10.09
N GLY A 80 -19.62 -21.97 8.77
CA GLY A 80 -20.91 -21.86 8.07
C GLY A 80 -21.40 -20.44 7.76
N ARG A 81 -20.68 -19.38 8.17
CA ARG A 81 -21.05 -17.98 7.88
C ARG A 81 -20.09 -17.35 6.88
N LYS A 82 -20.61 -16.67 5.86
CA LYS A 82 -19.80 -15.98 4.83
C LYS A 82 -19.42 -14.60 5.35
N ARG A 83 -18.13 -14.26 5.31
CA ARG A 83 -17.62 -12.91 5.56
C ARG A 83 -17.45 -12.16 4.24
N SER A 84 -17.83 -10.88 4.20
CA SER A 84 -17.64 -9.99 3.05
C SER A 84 -17.30 -8.58 3.51
N ASN A 85 -16.68 -7.78 2.63
CA ASN A 85 -16.37 -6.36 2.90
C ASN A 85 -17.63 -5.49 3.07
N ASP A 86 -18.77 -5.92 2.53
CA ASP A 86 -20.04 -5.21 2.70
C ASP A 86 -20.53 -5.30 4.15
N THR A 87 -20.44 -6.50 4.72
CA THR A 87 -21.05 -6.86 6.00
C THR A 87 -20.09 -6.76 7.20
N HIS A 88 -18.79 -6.84 6.95
CA HIS A 88 -17.76 -6.84 7.98
C HIS A 88 -16.69 -5.77 7.71
N GLU A 89 -16.07 -5.30 8.79
CA GLU A 89 -14.92 -4.39 8.75
C GLU A 89 -13.92 -4.76 9.85
N SER A 90 -12.67 -4.36 9.66
CA SER A 90 -11.63 -4.60 10.65
C SER A 90 -11.63 -3.48 11.69
N LYS A 91 -11.75 -3.86 12.97
CA LYS A 91 -11.70 -2.91 14.10
C LYS A 91 -10.32 -2.30 14.33
N THR A 92 -9.25 -3.00 13.97
CA THR A 92 -7.87 -2.52 14.16
C THR A 92 -7.36 -1.73 12.97
N ASP A 93 -7.96 -1.94 11.80
CA ASP A 93 -7.61 -1.29 10.54
C ASP A 93 -8.86 -1.22 9.64
N PRO A 94 -9.62 -0.11 9.68
CA PRO A 94 -10.88 0.03 8.95
C PRO A 94 -10.74 0.03 7.43
N ASP A 95 -9.55 0.35 6.91
CA ASP A 95 -9.30 0.44 5.46
C ASP A 95 -8.89 -0.90 4.86
N ALA A 96 -8.42 -1.83 5.68
CA ALA A 96 -8.12 -3.18 5.24
C ALA A 96 -9.35 -3.85 4.61
N ARG A 97 -9.14 -4.54 3.48
CA ARG A 97 -10.19 -5.29 2.78
C ARG A 97 -9.86 -6.76 2.73
N LEU A 98 -10.88 -7.60 2.92
CA LEU A 98 -10.78 -9.03 2.74
C LEU A 98 -10.61 -9.33 1.25
N TYR A 99 -9.43 -9.85 0.89
CA TYR A 99 -9.06 -10.13 -0.50
C TYR A 99 -8.48 -11.54 -0.65
N ARG A 100 -8.78 -12.19 -1.78
CA ARG A 100 -8.31 -13.54 -2.13
C ARG A 100 -7.46 -13.50 -3.39
N LYS A 101 -6.17 -13.89 -3.29
CA LYS A 101 -5.32 -14.07 -4.47
C LYS A 101 -5.42 -15.52 -4.96
N GLY A 102 -6.01 -15.73 -6.14
CA GLY A 102 -6.13 -17.05 -6.75
C GLY A 102 -6.86 -18.05 -5.86
N LYS A 103 -6.30 -19.26 -5.71
CA LYS A 103 -6.90 -20.35 -4.91
C LYS A 103 -6.54 -20.34 -3.43
N THR A 104 -5.76 -19.37 -2.95
CA THR A 104 -5.31 -19.26 -1.55
C THR A 104 -6.43 -18.81 -0.60
N ALA A 105 -6.21 -18.84 0.71
CA ALA A 105 -7.12 -18.24 1.69
C ALA A 105 -7.26 -16.72 1.48
N SER A 106 -8.42 -16.17 1.87
CA SER A 106 -8.65 -14.73 1.90
C SER A 106 -8.00 -14.13 3.15
N GLU A 107 -7.38 -12.97 3.01
CA GLU A 107 -6.74 -12.22 4.10
C GLU A 107 -7.06 -10.74 3.99
N LEU A 108 -6.85 -9.99 5.07
CA LEU A 108 -6.96 -8.54 5.06
C LEU A 108 -5.74 -7.93 4.36
N ARG A 109 -5.99 -7.18 3.29
CA ARG A 109 -4.96 -6.69 2.38
C ARG A 109 -5.27 -5.29 1.87
N TYR A 110 -4.21 -4.65 1.40
CA TYR A 110 -4.17 -3.48 0.55
C TYR A 110 -3.63 -3.85 -0.83
N MET A 111 -3.84 -2.99 -1.82
CA MET A 111 -3.18 -3.10 -3.12
C MET A 111 -2.17 -1.97 -3.25
N GLY A 112 -0.90 -2.33 -3.45
CA GLY A 112 0.17 -1.40 -3.77
C GLY A 112 0.41 -1.36 -5.26
N TYR A 113 0.70 -0.19 -5.78
CA TYR A 113 1.00 0.05 -7.19
C TYR A 113 2.31 0.80 -7.30
N THR A 114 3.14 0.36 -8.24
CA THR A 114 4.35 1.07 -8.62
C THR A 114 4.31 1.38 -10.11
N LEU A 115 4.49 2.65 -10.44
CA LEU A 115 4.74 3.10 -11.80
C LEU A 115 6.24 3.11 -12.05
N SER A 116 6.70 2.39 -13.06
CA SER A 116 8.11 2.27 -13.40
C SER A 116 8.38 2.76 -14.82
N ASP A 117 9.46 3.54 -14.99
CA ASP A 117 10.04 3.86 -16.29
C ASP A 117 10.88 2.68 -16.77
N ASN A 118 10.49 2.09 -17.90
CA ASN A 118 11.09 0.85 -18.39
C ASN A 118 12.45 1.06 -19.06
N ARG A 119 12.78 2.28 -19.49
CA ARG A 119 14.03 2.56 -20.20
C ARG A 119 15.22 2.56 -19.25
N HIS A 120 15.03 3.12 -18.06
CA HIS A 120 16.08 3.24 -17.05
C HIS A 120 15.82 2.42 -15.80
N GLY A 121 14.66 1.75 -15.70
CA GLY A 121 14.30 0.88 -14.58
C GLY A 121 14.03 1.66 -13.29
N LEU A 122 13.54 2.89 -13.39
CA LEU A 122 13.30 3.76 -12.24
C LEU A 122 11.82 3.74 -11.85
N VAL A 123 11.54 3.56 -10.56
CA VAL A 123 10.20 3.78 -10.02
C VAL A 123 9.94 5.29 -9.98
N VAL A 124 8.88 5.73 -10.65
CA VAL A 124 8.50 7.15 -10.79
C VAL A 124 7.38 7.52 -9.82
N SER A 125 6.58 6.56 -9.40
CA SER A 125 5.52 6.80 -8.43
C SER A 125 5.12 5.50 -7.74
N ALA A 126 4.67 5.59 -6.50
CA ALA A 126 4.11 4.47 -5.75
C ALA A 126 2.85 4.93 -5.00
N MET A 127 1.83 4.08 -4.98
CA MET A 127 0.55 4.35 -4.30
C MET A 127 0.04 3.08 -3.64
N VAL A 128 -0.74 3.24 -2.57
CA VAL A 128 -1.48 2.15 -1.94
C VAL A 128 -2.95 2.52 -1.91
N THR A 129 -3.82 1.58 -2.24
CA THR A 129 -5.28 1.70 -2.14
C THR A 129 -5.88 0.51 -1.41
N ASN A 130 -7.17 0.60 -1.12
CA ASN A 130 -7.96 -0.51 -0.59
C ASN A 130 -8.05 -1.65 -1.63
N ALA A 131 -8.06 -2.90 -1.15
CA ALA A 131 -8.15 -4.08 -2.03
C ALA A 131 -9.60 -4.42 -2.40
N ASP A 132 -10.22 -3.61 -3.27
CA ASP A 132 -11.59 -3.78 -3.75
C ASP A 132 -11.72 -4.38 -5.17
N GLY A 133 -10.59 -4.61 -5.85
CA GLY A 133 -10.52 -5.20 -7.18
C GLY A 133 -10.69 -4.21 -8.35
N HIS A 134 -11.03 -2.94 -8.10
CA HIS A 134 -11.08 -1.87 -9.11
C HIS A 134 -9.87 -0.93 -9.04
N ALA A 135 -9.15 -0.99 -7.92
CA ALA A 135 -7.99 -0.18 -7.61
C ALA A 135 -6.89 -0.09 -8.70
N GLU A 136 -6.70 -1.11 -9.56
CA GLU A 136 -5.70 -1.04 -10.65
C GLU A 136 -6.01 0.04 -11.68
N ARG A 137 -7.29 0.27 -11.97
CA ARG A 137 -7.73 1.30 -12.92
C ARG A 137 -7.57 2.69 -12.33
N GLU A 138 -8.00 2.86 -11.08
CA GLU A 138 -7.89 4.13 -10.35
C GLU A 138 -6.42 4.51 -10.11
N ALA A 139 -5.57 3.53 -9.78
CA ALA A 139 -4.14 3.76 -9.62
C ALA A 139 -3.48 4.20 -10.94
N ARG A 140 -3.88 3.61 -12.08
CA ARG A 140 -3.40 4.06 -13.40
C ARG A 140 -3.75 5.53 -13.66
N GLU A 141 -5.01 5.91 -13.38
CA GLU A 141 -5.49 7.28 -13.56
C GLU A 141 -4.77 8.25 -12.60
N GLY A 142 -4.61 7.88 -11.32
CA GLY A 142 -3.90 8.69 -10.31
C GLY A 142 -2.38 8.81 -10.53
N HIS A 143 -1.74 7.77 -11.06
CA HIS A 143 -0.33 7.85 -11.47
C HIS A 143 -0.17 8.80 -12.66
N ALA A 144 -1.06 8.73 -13.66
CA ALA A 144 -0.99 9.58 -14.85
C ALA A 144 -1.13 11.08 -14.53
N SER A 145 -1.92 11.46 -13.51
CA SER A 145 -2.06 12.85 -13.07
C SER A 145 -0.86 13.40 -12.29
N THR A 146 0.03 12.53 -11.82
CA THR A 146 1.17 12.90 -10.95
C THR A 146 2.50 12.93 -11.70
N MET A 147 2.49 12.67 -13.01
CA MET A 147 3.71 12.58 -13.82
C MET A 147 4.38 13.94 -14.03
N PRO A 148 5.68 14.10 -13.69
CA PRO A 148 6.39 15.34 -13.97
C PRO A 148 6.61 15.51 -15.48
N GLY A 149 6.12 16.62 -16.04
CA GLY A 149 6.34 17.00 -17.44
C GLY A 149 5.15 16.85 -18.39
N ARG A 150 3.91 16.77 -17.88
CA ARG A 150 2.69 17.11 -18.63
C ARG A 150 2.09 18.41 -18.14
#